data_AF-A0A7W1QS34-F1
#
_entry.id   AF-A0A7W1QS34-F1
#
_cell.length_a   1.000
_cell.length_b   1.000
_cell.length_c   1.000
_cell.angle_alpha   90.00
_cell.angle_beta   90.00
_cell.angle_gamma   90.00
#
_symmetry.space_group_name_H-M   'P 1'
#
loop_
_entity.id
_entity.type
_entity.pdbx_description
1 polymer ?
#
loop_
_entity_poly.entity_id
_entity_poly.type
_entity_poly.pdbx_seq_one_letter_code
_entity_poly.pdbx_strand_id
1 'polypeptide(L)'
;ELHWTLLWLPLLLTLQLLLMLGAAWFIASLGVFVRDTGQLLGLMLTAWMYLTPIIYPESVVPQRFRPFINANPFTHLIRSYRRIVLEGSMPDWRGLAYFSAFALVCFIFGYWWFARTRRNFADVI
;
A
#
# COMPACT_ATOMS: atom_id res chain seq x y z
N GLU A 1 18.17 -17.97 -13.56
CA GLU A 1 18.63 -17.90 -12.16
C GLU A 1 17.47 -17.61 -11.20
N LEU A 2 17.03 -18.59 -10.42
CA LEU A 2 16.08 -18.37 -9.33
C LEU A 2 16.88 -17.88 -8.11
N HIS A 3 16.68 -16.62 -7.69
CA HIS A 3 17.44 -16.05 -6.59
C HIS A 3 16.88 -16.52 -5.23
N TRP A 4 17.75 -16.85 -4.26
CA TRP A 4 17.33 -17.25 -2.90
C TRP A 4 16.49 -16.19 -2.18
N THR A 5 16.63 -14.93 -2.61
CA THR A 5 15.84 -13.79 -2.13
C THR A 5 14.35 -13.95 -2.33
N LEU A 6 13.88 -14.82 -3.23
CA LEU A 6 12.45 -15.11 -3.42
C LEU A 6 11.76 -15.62 -2.14
N LEU A 7 12.49 -16.16 -1.17
CA LEU A 7 11.93 -16.56 0.13
C LEU A 7 11.33 -15.39 0.92
N TRP A 8 11.69 -14.16 0.58
CA TRP A 8 11.12 -12.95 1.20
C TRP A 8 9.83 -12.48 0.53
N LEU A 9 9.45 -13.04 -0.63
CA LEU A 9 8.19 -12.69 -1.31
C LEU A 9 6.93 -12.94 -0.45
N PRO A 10 6.79 -14.10 0.23
CA PRO A 10 5.64 -14.33 1.11
C PRO A 10 5.49 -13.24 2.16
N LEU A 11 6.60 -12.78 2.76
CA LEU A 11 6.58 -11.70 3.75
C LEU A 11 6.06 -10.38 3.13
N LEU A 12 6.57 -10.00 1.94
CA LEU A 12 6.09 -8.80 1.25
C LEU A 12 4.59 -8.88 0.95
N LEU A 13 4.14 -10.03 0.45
CA LEU A 13 2.74 -10.29 0.15
C LEU A 13 1.87 -10.21 1.40
N THR A 14 2.30 -10.77 2.53
CA THR A 14 1.55 -10.68 3.79
C THR A 14 1.38 -9.22 4.23
N LEU A 15 2.44 -8.40 4.17
CA LEU A 15 2.36 -6.98 4.53
C LEU A 15 1.44 -6.21 3.57
N GLN A 16 1.54 -6.49 2.27
CA GLN A 16 0.67 -5.90 1.26
C GLN A 16 -0.80 -6.29 1.49
N LEU A 17 -1.09 -7.56 1.76
CA LEU A 17 -2.44 -8.04 2.04
C LEU A 17 -3.01 -7.41 3.30
N LEU A 18 -2.21 -7.27 4.35
CA LEU A 18 -2.63 -6.64 5.60
C LEU A 18 -3.05 -5.17 5.39
N LEU A 19 -2.28 -4.43 4.60
CA LEU A 19 -2.64 -3.08 4.19
C LEU A 19 -3.91 -3.05 3.33
N MET A 20 -4.02 -3.96 2.36
CA MET A 20 -5.19 -4.05 1.47
C MET A 20 -6.46 -4.36 2.25
N LEU A 21 -6.39 -5.23 3.27
CA LEU A 21 -7.54 -5.54 4.13
C LEU A 21 -8.00 -4.31 4.93
N GLY A 22 -7.06 -3.57 5.52
CA GLY A 22 -7.37 -2.32 6.22
C GLY A 22 -8.04 -1.29 5.31
N ALA A 23 -7.47 -1.08 4.12
CA ALA A 23 -8.03 -0.18 3.12
C ALA A 23 -9.41 -0.65 2.63
N ALA A 24 -9.58 -1.95 2.39
CA ALA A 24 -10.85 -2.53 1.94
C ALA A 24 -11.96 -2.35 2.97
N TRP A 25 -11.69 -2.54 4.26
CA TRP A 25 -12.67 -2.27 5.32
C TRP A 25 -13.09 -0.80 5.37
N PHE A 26 -12.12 0.11 5.26
CA PHE A 26 -12.39 1.54 5.24
C PHE A 26 -13.25 1.95 4.03
N ILE A 27 -12.86 1.50 2.84
CA ILE A 27 -13.55 1.74 1.57
C ILE A 27 -14.95 1.13 1.57
N ALA A 28 -15.10 -0.12 2.02
CA ALA A 28 -16.38 -0.80 2.07
C ALA A 28 -17.36 -0.05 2.97
N SER A 29 -16.87 0.48 4.10
CA SER A 29 -17.68 1.34 4.96
C SER A 29 -18.10 2.64 4.29
N LEU A 30 -17.23 3.27 3.50
CA LEU A 30 -17.55 4.52 2.78
C LEU A 30 -18.53 4.28 1.63
N GLY A 31 -18.40 3.15 0.92
CA GLY A 31 -19.24 2.79 -0.21
C GLY A 31 -20.73 2.69 0.12
N VAL A 32 -21.09 2.41 1.37
CA VAL A 32 -22.49 2.40 1.83
C VAL A 32 -23.10 3.81 1.84
N PHE A 33 -22.31 4.84 2.13
CA PHE A 33 -22.79 6.23 2.21
C PHE A 33 -22.54 7.02 0.93
N VAL A 34 -21.50 6.66 0.17
CA VAL A 34 -21.07 7.39 -1.03
C VAL A 34 -21.19 6.51 -2.26
N ARG A 35 -22.15 6.86 -3.12
CA ARG A 35 -22.51 6.09 -4.32
C ARG A 35 -21.38 5.94 -5.34
N ASP A 36 -20.48 6.92 -5.41
CA ASP A 36 -19.44 7.00 -6.45
C ASP A 36 -18.04 6.60 -5.95
N THR A 37 -17.96 5.87 -4.84
CA THR A 37 -16.69 5.43 -4.23
C THR A 37 -15.81 4.64 -5.21
N GLY A 38 -16.41 3.80 -6.07
CA GLY A 38 -15.66 3.00 -7.04
C GLY A 38 -14.92 3.84 -8.10
N GLN A 39 -15.59 4.84 -8.67
CA GLN A 39 -14.98 5.71 -9.69
C GLN A 39 -13.87 6.59 -9.10
N LEU A 40 -14.09 7.13 -7.90
CA LEU A 40 -13.09 7.89 -7.17
C LEU A 40 -11.84 7.05 -6.89
N LEU A 41 -12.01 5.82 -6.42
CA LEU A 41 -10.89 4.91 -6.17
C LEU A 41 -10.10 4.58 -7.43
N GLY A 42 -10.77 4.34 -8.55
CA GLY A 42 -10.10 4.12 -9.84
C GLY A 42 -9.18 5.28 -10.19
N LEU A 43 -9.71 6.50 -10.16
CA LEU A 43 -8.94 7.72 -10.43
C LEU A 43 -7.77 7.88 -9.44
N MET A 44 -8.01 7.68 -8.15
CA MET A 44 -6.98 7.79 -7.12
C MET A 44 -5.86 6.77 -7.30
N LEU A 45 -6.18 5.51 -7.59
CA LEU A 45 -5.19 4.46 -7.82
C LEU A 45 -4.34 4.73 -9.07
N THR A 46 -4.97 5.21 -10.15
CA THR A 46 -4.21 5.63 -11.34
C THR A 46 -3.24 6.75 -11.01
N ALA A 47 -3.69 7.81 -10.32
CA ALA A 47 -2.81 8.89 -9.88
C ALA A 47 -1.68 8.39 -8.96
N TRP A 48 -2.01 7.48 -8.02
CA TRP A 48 -1.05 6.89 -7.09
C TRP A 48 0.03 6.05 -7.77
N MET A 49 -0.33 5.36 -8.85
CA MET A 49 0.60 4.59 -9.68
C MET A 49 1.68 5.48 -10.31
N TYR A 50 1.33 6.70 -10.74
CA TYR A 50 2.30 7.66 -11.28
C TYR A 50 3.12 8.36 -10.18
N LEU A 51 2.52 8.57 -9.01
CA LEU A 51 3.20 9.18 -7.86
C LEU A 51 4.24 8.25 -7.23
N THR A 52 4.02 6.94 -7.34
CA THR A 52 4.94 5.91 -6.86
C THR A 52 5.88 5.50 -8.01
N PRO A 53 7.18 5.27 -7.78
CA PRO A 53 8.13 4.89 -8.83
C PRO A 53 7.95 3.42 -9.27
N ILE A 54 6.77 3.08 -9.77
CA ILE A 54 6.40 1.73 -10.24
C ILE A 54 6.86 1.53 -11.68
N ILE A 55 6.57 2.49 -12.55
CA ILE A 55 6.83 2.41 -14.00
C ILE A 55 8.17 3.04 -14.42
N TYR A 56 8.80 3.83 -13.53
CA TYR A 56 10.08 4.49 -13.78
C TYR A 56 11.11 4.16 -12.69
N PRO A 57 12.42 4.24 -12.99
CA PRO A 57 13.46 4.12 -11.98
C PRO A 57 13.55 5.38 -11.12
N GLU A 58 13.92 5.24 -9.85
CA GLU A 58 14.03 6.40 -8.95
C GLU A 58 15.13 7.39 -9.36
N SER A 59 16.08 6.96 -10.19
CA SER A 59 17.19 7.77 -10.70
C SER A 59 16.73 8.96 -11.56
N VAL A 60 15.60 8.85 -12.25
CA VAL A 60 15.07 9.94 -13.09
C VAL A 60 14.36 11.03 -12.28
N VAL A 61 14.11 10.79 -11.00
CA VAL A 61 13.41 11.76 -10.14
C VAL A 61 14.35 12.89 -9.73
N PRO A 62 14.00 14.17 -9.99
CA PRO A 62 14.78 15.31 -9.55
C PRO A 62 15.02 15.29 -8.03
N GLN A 63 16.20 15.74 -7.58
CA GLN A 63 16.58 15.68 -6.17
C GLN A 63 15.55 16.34 -5.23
N ARG A 64 14.88 17.41 -5.68
CA ARG A 64 13.84 18.12 -4.92
C ARG A 64 12.61 17.26 -4.58
N PHE A 65 12.29 16.26 -5.40
CA PHE A 65 11.11 15.40 -5.21
C PHE A 65 11.41 14.06 -4.52
N ARG A 66 12.69 13.70 -4.38
CA ARG A 66 13.12 12.49 -3.65
C ARG A 66 12.57 12.37 -2.23
N PRO A 67 12.52 13.42 -1.38
CA PRO A 67 11.95 13.28 -0.04
C PRO A 67 10.45 12.93 -0.07
N PHE A 68 9.68 13.46 -1.02
CA PHE A 68 8.25 13.13 -1.16
C PHE A 68 8.03 11.68 -1.55
N ILE A 69 8.86 11.16 -2.46
CA ILE A 69 8.81 9.76 -2.88
C ILE A 69 9.25 8.82 -1.75
N ASN A 70 10.29 9.19 -1.00
CA ASN A 70 10.77 8.39 0.14
C ASN A 70 9.81 8.41 1.34
N ALA A 71 8.99 9.46 1.48
CA ALA A 71 7.93 9.53 2.48
C ALA A 71 6.76 8.58 2.16
N ASN A 72 6.56 8.21 0.89
CA ASN A 72 5.51 7.30 0.50
C ASN A 72 5.89 5.85 0.90
N PRO A 73 5.12 5.20 1.81
CA PRO A 73 5.42 3.84 2.25
C PRO A 73 5.41 2.83 1.09
N PHE A 74 4.57 3.03 0.07
CA PHE A 74 4.51 2.15 -1.11
C PHE A 74 5.81 2.14 -1.92
N THR A 75 6.59 3.22 -1.90
CA THR A 75 7.90 3.25 -2.55
C THR A 75 8.82 2.17 -1.98
N HIS A 76 8.83 2.00 -0.65
CA HIS A 76 9.67 1.01 0.02
C HIS A 76 9.24 -0.42 -0.30
N LEU A 77 7.94 -0.66 -0.45
CA LEU A 77 7.40 -1.95 -0.88
C LEU A 77 7.87 -2.28 -2.32
N ILE A 78 7.67 -1.36 -3.27
CA ILE A 78 8.03 -1.56 -4.68
C ILE A 78 9.54 -1.70 -4.86
N ARG A 79 10.34 -0.92 -4.12
CA ARG A 79 11.80 -1.06 -4.11
C ARG A 79 12.22 -2.46 -3.61
N SER A 80 11.55 -2.97 -2.58
CA SER A 80 11.80 -4.32 -2.05
C SER A 80 11.44 -5.41 -3.06
N TYR A 81 10.32 -5.27 -3.78
CA TYR A 81 9.97 -6.17 -4.89
C TYR A 81 11.04 -6.18 -5.99
N ARG A 82 11.50 -5.00 -6.42
CA ARG A 82 12.57 -4.89 -7.44
C ARG A 82 13.86 -5.56 -6.99
N ARG A 83 14.31 -5.29 -5.75
CA ARG A 83 15.52 -5.89 -5.17
C ARG A 83 15.47 -7.41 -5.11
N ILE A 84 14.37 -7.96 -4.60
CA ILE A 84 14.22 -9.40 -4.40
C ILE A 84 14.10 -10.14 -5.73
N VAL A 85 13.32 -9.61 -6.68
CA VAL A 85 12.95 -10.30 -7.94
C VAL A 85 13.95 -10.04 -9.06
N LEU A 86 14.38 -8.78 -9.25
CA LEU A 86 15.23 -8.38 -10.38
C LEU A 86 16.72 -8.43 -10.05
N GLU A 87 17.10 -7.94 -8.86
CA GLU A 87 18.52 -7.76 -8.49
C GLU A 87 19.09 -8.94 -7.68
N GLY A 88 18.23 -9.83 -7.15
CA GLY A 88 18.67 -10.90 -6.26
C GLY A 88 19.26 -10.40 -4.94
N SER A 89 18.91 -9.17 -4.53
CA SER A 89 19.47 -8.48 -3.36
C SER A 89 18.50 -8.50 -2.17
N MET A 90 19.03 -8.35 -0.96
CA MET A 90 18.21 -8.30 0.25
C MET A 90 17.26 -7.08 0.25
N PRO A 91 16.03 -7.23 0.78
CA PRO A 91 15.11 -6.11 0.94
C PRO A 91 15.70 -5.05 1.88
N ASP A 92 15.26 -3.80 1.71
CA ASP A 92 15.60 -2.73 2.64
C ASP A 92 14.82 -2.91 3.94
N TRP A 93 15.45 -3.47 4.96
CA TRP A 93 14.83 -3.72 6.27
C TRP A 93 14.25 -2.46 6.93
N ARG A 94 14.87 -1.29 6.72
CA ARG A 94 14.38 -0.03 7.30
C ARG A 94 13.11 0.43 6.59
N GLY A 95 13.13 0.40 5.26
CA GLY A 95 11.95 0.69 4.44
C GLY A 95 10.81 -0.30 4.72
N LEU A 96 11.14 -1.57 4.92
CA LEU A 96 10.16 -2.61 5.23
C LEU A 96 9.53 -2.43 6.61
N ALA A 97 10.32 -2.06 7.63
CA ALA A 97 9.81 -1.75 8.96
C ALA A 97 8.90 -0.50 8.95
N TYR A 98 9.24 0.49 8.14
CA TYR A 98 8.38 1.66 7.94
C TYR A 98 7.05 1.27 7.26
N PHE A 99 7.13 0.46 6.20
CA PHE A 99 5.93 -0.04 5.52
C PHE A 99 5.07 -0.94 6.41
N SER A 100 5.68 -1.80 7.22
CA SER A 100 4.94 -2.71 8.10
C SER A 100 4.22 -1.94 9.22
N ALA A 101 4.85 -0.94 9.82
CA ALA A 101 4.21 -0.05 10.78
C ALA A 101 3.02 0.68 10.15
N PHE A 102 3.19 1.20 8.93
CA PHE A 102 2.10 1.85 8.19
C PHE A 102 0.95 0.89 7.87
N ALA A 103 1.26 -0.31 7.36
CA ALA A 103 0.28 -1.35 7.07
C ALA A 103 -0.52 -1.74 8.32
N LEU A 104 0.16 -1.91 9.46
CA LEU A 104 -0.49 -2.24 10.74
C LEU A 104 -1.43 -1.14 11.22
N VAL A 105 -1.00 0.13 11.13
CA VAL A 105 -1.85 1.29 11.46
C VAL A 105 -3.08 1.32 10.56
N CYS A 106 -2.92 1.17 9.24
CA CYS A 106 -4.03 1.12 8.30
C CYS A 106 -4.99 -0.04 8.58
N PHE A 107 -4.47 -1.21 8.95
CA PHE A 107 -5.27 -2.38 9.29
C PHE A 107 -6.11 -2.15 10.55
N ILE A 108 -5.48 -1.69 11.64
CA ILE A 108 -6.16 -1.42 12.92
C ILE A 108 -7.21 -0.31 12.72
N PHE A 109 -6.83 0.78 12.03
CA PHE A 109 -7.74 1.90 11.77
C PHE A 109 -8.92 1.48 10.89
N GLY A 110 -8.66 0.76 9.79
CA GLY A 110 -9.69 0.27 8.88
C GLY A 110 -10.68 -0.66 9.58
N TYR A 111 -10.17 -1.59 10.41
CA TYR A 111 -11.00 -2.47 11.23
C TYR A 111 -11.85 -1.69 12.23
N TRP A 112 -11.23 -0.78 12.99
CA TRP A 112 -11.92 0.04 13.99
C TRP A 112 -13.01 0.90 13.37
N TRP A 113 -12.72 1.56 12.24
CA TRP A 113 -13.67 2.36 11.49
C TRP A 113 -14.85 1.53 11.01
N PHE A 114 -14.57 0.40 10.34
CA PHE A 114 -15.60 -0.50 9.85
C PHE A 114 -16.48 -1.04 10.98
N ALA A 115 -15.89 -1.43 12.12
CA ALA A 115 -16.62 -1.90 13.28
C ALA A 115 -17.53 -0.80 13.88
N ARG A 116 -17.07 0.45 13.89
CA ARG A 116 -17.85 1.59 14.39
C ARG A 116 -19.04 1.91 13.49
N THR A 117 -18.80 1.94 12.18
CA THR A 117 -19.80 2.34 11.19
C THR A 117 -20.82 1.25 10.91
N ARG A 118 -20.48 -0.03 11.18
CA ARG A 118 -21.41 -1.15 11.01
C ARG A 118 -22.74 -0.99 11.74
N ARG A 119 -22.75 -0.26 12.87
CA ARG A 119 -23.97 0.02 13.65
C ARG A 119 -24.94 0.93 12.90
N ASN A 120 -24.43 1.81 12.06
CA ASN A 120 -25.23 2.78 11.31
C ASN A 120 -25.72 2.21 9.97
N PHE A 121 -25.22 1.04 9.52
CA PHE A 121 -25.67 0.45 8.25
C PHE A 121 -27.15 0.07 8.27
N ALA A 122 -27.71 -0.27 9.44
CA ALA A 122 -29.11 -0.64 9.57
C ALA A 122 -30.09 0.53 9.36
N ASP A 123 -29.63 1.78 9.50
CA ASP A 123 -30.48 2.97 9.30
C ASP A 123 -30.48 3.47 7.84
N VAL A 124 -29.59 2.96 6.97
CA VAL A 124 -29.36 3.48 5.61
C VAL A 124 -29.79 2.49 4.51
N ILE A 125 -30.06 1.24 4.86
CA ILE A 125 -30.54 0.18 3.96
C ILE A 125 -32.06 0.03 4.15
#